data_AF-A0A809QID4-F1
#
_entry.id   AF-A0A809QID4-F1
#
_cell.length_a   1.000
_cell.length_b   1.000
_cell.length_c   1.000
_cell.angle_alpha   90.00
_cell.angle_beta   90.00
_cell.angle_gamma   90.00
#
_symmetry.space_group_name_H-M   'P 1'
#
loop_
_entity.id
_entity.type
_entity.pdbx_description
1 polymer ?
#
loop_
_entity_poly.entity_id
_entity_poly.type
_entity_poly.pdbx_seq_one_letter_code
_entity_poly.pdbx_strand_id
1 'polypeptide(L)'
;MADIGKIGFSDELLATPVNQMNGEQLGHFHKHTLRAEQLLMPLQDLQGAAKIIRAQHERFDGRGFPDGLVGENIPIGARILSLASDYDNLQNGSLVQKRVHIEDAQALIIRGAGNRYDDKVVAAFKQIISNQAEDIDDREITTAHLQPGMILSADVISKEGMLLLPADYVLDQHIIDKLTLFEHPAGAKLVIRVHSNRRK
;
A
#
# COMPACT_ATOMS: atom_id res chain seq x y z
N MET A 1 -8.62 -3.93 12.46
CA MET A 1 -8.69 -3.83 13.94
C MET A 1 -8.20 -2.50 14.49
N ALA A 2 -7.19 -1.87 13.86
CA ALA A 2 -6.63 -0.57 14.28
C ALA A 2 -7.69 0.56 14.40
N ASP A 3 -8.80 0.42 13.66
CA ASP A 3 -9.91 1.37 13.63
C ASP A 3 -11.07 1.05 14.57
N ILE A 4 -10.95 0.06 15.48
CA ILE A 4 -12.05 -0.32 16.38
C ILE A 4 -12.55 0.85 17.25
N GLY A 5 -11.68 1.83 17.53
CA GLY A 5 -12.04 3.07 18.22
C GLY A 5 -12.95 4.02 17.43
N LYS A 6 -13.17 3.75 16.13
CA LYS A 6 -14.04 4.55 15.24
C LYS A 6 -15.51 4.09 15.24
N ILE A 7 -15.88 3.03 15.96
CA ILE A 7 -17.26 2.48 16.01
C ILE A 7 -18.31 3.53 16.42
N GLY A 8 -17.91 4.59 17.13
CA GLY A 8 -18.79 5.71 17.51
C GLY A 8 -18.67 6.96 16.65
N PHE A 9 -18.07 6.89 15.46
CA PHE A 9 -17.98 8.03 14.54
C PHE A 9 -19.29 8.18 13.76
N SER A 10 -19.65 9.41 13.42
CA SER A 10 -20.73 9.66 12.46
C SER A 10 -20.28 9.30 11.05
N ASP A 11 -21.25 9.01 10.16
CA ASP A 11 -20.98 8.75 8.74
C ASP A 11 -20.24 9.92 8.08
N GLU A 12 -20.60 11.16 8.45
CA GLU A 12 -19.92 12.36 7.99
C GLU A 12 -18.44 12.38 8.41
N LEU A 13 -18.13 12.03 9.66
CA LEU A 13 -16.75 11.99 10.15
C LEU A 13 -15.94 10.87 9.49
N LEU A 14 -16.56 9.71 9.23
CA LEU A 14 -15.92 8.60 8.50
C LEU A 14 -15.65 8.94 7.04
N ALA A 15 -16.53 9.71 6.40
CA ALA A 15 -16.41 10.12 5.01
C ALA A 15 -15.46 11.30 4.80
N THR A 16 -15.15 12.06 5.86
CA THR A 16 -14.28 13.24 5.79
C THR A 16 -12.81 12.82 5.86
N PRO A 17 -11.98 13.12 4.84
CA PRO A 17 -10.54 12.92 4.91
C PRO A 17 -9.90 13.69 6.07
N VAL A 18 -8.90 13.13 6.74
CA VAL A 18 -8.29 13.72 7.95
C VAL A 18 -7.76 15.15 7.71
N ASN A 19 -7.22 15.43 6.51
CA ASN A 19 -6.72 16.76 6.14
C ASN A 19 -7.83 17.80 5.89
N GLN A 20 -9.09 17.38 5.81
CA GLN A 20 -10.26 18.24 5.65
C GLN A 20 -11.09 18.33 6.94
N MET A 21 -10.72 17.58 7.99
CA MET A 21 -11.43 17.63 9.27
C MET A 21 -11.25 18.99 9.94
N ASN A 22 -12.35 19.53 10.45
CA ASN A 22 -12.34 20.71 11.30
C ASN A 22 -11.79 20.38 12.70
N GLY A 23 -11.61 21.39 13.56
CA GLY A 23 -11.02 21.20 14.89
C GLY A 23 -11.81 20.26 15.81
N GLU A 24 -13.14 20.28 15.74
CA GLU A 24 -13.99 19.36 16.50
C GLU A 24 -13.82 17.92 16.00
N GLN A 25 -13.92 17.74 14.68
CA GLN A 25 -13.71 16.46 14.01
C GLN A 25 -12.32 15.86 14.32
N LEU A 26 -11.27 16.68 14.29
CA LEU A 26 -9.91 16.28 14.70
C LEU A 26 -9.86 15.88 16.19
N GLY A 27 -10.56 16.60 17.06
CA GLY A 27 -10.68 16.23 18.47
C GLY A 27 -11.36 14.86 18.67
N HIS A 28 -12.41 14.57 17.91
CA HIS A 28 -13.05 13.25 17.89
C HIS A 28 -12.14 12.18 17.28
N PHE A 29 -11.42 12.54 16.21
CA PHE A 29 -10.44 11.70 15.57
C PHE A 29 -9.36 11.30 16.58
N HIS A 30 -8.66 12.23 17.22
CA HIS A 30 -7.59 11.90 18.17
C HIS A 30 -8.04 10.97 19.30
N LYS A 31 -9.28 11.09 19.77
CA LYS A 31 -9.83 10.24 20.85
C LYS A 31 -10.09 8.79 20.46
N HIS A 32 -10.07 8.42 19.17
CA HIS A 32 -10.35 7.03 18.78
C HIS A 32 -9.29 6.06 19.31
N THR A 33 -8.03 6.49 19.43
CA THR A 33 -6.96 5.64 19.96
C THR A 33 -7.20 5.28 21.43
N LEU A 34 -7.65 6.26 22.22
CA LEU A 34 -8.02 6.09 23.62
C LEU A 34 -9.21 5.13 23.76
N ARG A 35 -10.24 5.29 22.91
CA ARG A 35 -11.41 4.42 22.90
C ARG A 35 -11.04 2.99 22.49
N ALA A 36 -10.18 2.83 21.50
CA ALA A 36 -9.71 1.52 21.06
C ALA A 36 -8.99 0.78 22.20
N GLU A 37 -8.12 1.46 22.94
CA GLU A 37 -7.47 0.87 24.11
C GLU A 37 -8.51 0.49 25.18
N GLN A 38 -9.44 1.39 25.52
CA GLN A 38 -10.47 1.13 26.52
C GLN A 38 -11.35 -0.08 26.18
N LEU A 39 -11.68 -0.27 24.89
CA LEU A 39 -12.47 -1.41 24.43
C LEU A 39 -11.70 -2.74 24.54
N LEU A 40 -10.38 -2.70 24.33
CA LEU A 40 -9.54 -3.90 24.29
C LEU A 40 -8.92 -4.26 25.65
N MET A 41 -8.77 -3.29 26.56
CA MET A 41 -8.15 -3.48 27.87
C MET A 41 -8.77 -4.60 28.74
N PRO A 42 -10.11 -4.82 28.73
CA PRO A 42 -10.71 -5.92 29.49
C PRO A 42 -10.34 -7.32 28.97
N LEU A 43 -9.85 -7.43 27.74
CA LEU A 43 -9.47 -8.68 27.10
C LEU A 43 -8.00 -8.94 27.36
N GLN A 44 -7.69 -9.82 28.32
CA GLN A 44 -6.32 -10.06 28.81
C GLN A 44 -5.32 -10.35 27.67
N ASP A 45 -5.72 -11.16 26.69
CA ASP A 45 -4.89 -11.53 25.54
C ASP A 45 -4.62 -10.37 24.57
N LEU A 46 -5.43 -9.31 24.61
CA LEU A 46 -5.34 -8.16 23.70
C LEU A 46 -4.72 -6.92 24.33
N GLN A 47 -4.30 -6.96 25.59
CA GLN A 47 -3.70 -5.80 26.26
C GLN A 47 -2.43 -5.30 25.54
N GLY A 48 -1.63 -6.20 24.96
CA GLY A 48 -0.48 -5.82 24.13
C GLY A 48 -0.90 -5.08 22.85
N ALA A 49 -1.92 -5.58 22.17
CA ALA A 49 -2.47 -4.95 20.96
C ALA A 49 -3.12 -3.60 21.30
N ALA A 50 -3.79 -3.47 22.45
CA ALA A 50 -4.42 -2.24 22.92
C ALA A 50 -3.41 -1.09 23.02
N LYS A 51 -2.23 -1.35 23.61
CA LYS A 51 -1.13 -0.36 23.71
C LYS A 51 -0.58 0.03 22.34
N ILE A 52 -0.46 -0.93 21.42
CA ILE A 52 -0.01 -0.68 20.05
C ILE A 52 -0.99 0.23 19.31
N ILE A 53 -2.29 -0.09 19.38
CA ILE A 53 -3.35 0.67 18.70
C ILE A 53 -3.47 2.08 19.31
N ARG A 54 -3.31 2.23 20.63
CA ARG A 54 -3.29 3.55 21.28
C ARG A 54 -2.22 4.46 20.68
N ALA A 55 -1.02 3.94 20.49
CA ALA A 55 0.15 4.70 20.04
C ALA A 55 0.29 4.78 18.51
N GLN A 56 -0.69 4.32 17.72
CA GLN A 56 -0.55 4.18 16.26
C GLN A 56 -0.39 5.51 15.50
N HIS A 57 -0.79 6.63 16.11
CA HIS A 57 -0.64 7.98 15.56
C HIS A 57 0.49 8.78 16.24
N GLU A 58 1.28 8.12 17.08
CA GLU A 58 2.53 8.70 17.55
C GLU A 58 3.51 8.84 16.39
N ARG A 59 4.30 9.91 16.44
CA ARG A 59 5.30 10.21 15.42
C ARG A 59 6.68 10.12 16.03
N PHE A 60 7.64 9.62 15.27
CA PHE A 60 9.01 9.41 15.76
C PHE A 60 9.65 10.71 16.32
N ASP A 61 9.26 11.87 15.77
CA ASP A 61 9.66 13.21 16.18
C ASP A 61 8.93 13.79 17.42
N GLY A 62 7.97 13.06 18.00
CA GLY A 62 7.17 13.53 19.14
C GLY A 62 6.01 14.46 18.82
N ARG A 63 5.74 14.78 17.55
CA ARG A 63 4.61 15.63 17.14
C ARG A 63 3.30 14.87 16.95
N GLY A 64 3.28 13.60 17.39
CA GLY A 64 2.13 12.71 17.31
C GLY A 64 1.18 12.86 18.48
N PHE A 65 0.23 11.92 18.58
CA PHE A 65 -0.76 11.85 19.64
C PHE A 65 -1.09 10.36 19.94
N PRO A 66 -1.67 10.03 21.11
CA PRO A 66 -2.20 10.92 22.14
C PRO A 66 -1.21 11.43 23.19
N ASP A 67 -0.07 10.75 23.38
CA ASP A 67 0.84 10.94 24.51
C ASP A 67 2.10 11.74 24.13
N GLY A 68 2.37 11.94 22.83
CA GLY A 68 3.53 12.68 22.34
C GLY A 68 4.84 11.92 22.55
N LEU A 69 4.79 10.60 22.39
CA LEU A 69 5.94 9.72 22.57
C LEU A 69 6.98 10.00 21.48
N VAL A 70 8.26 9.93 21.86
CA VAL A 70 9.40 10.25 20.97
C VAL A 70 10.28 9.03 20.77
N GLY A 71 10.70 8.80 19.52
CA GLY A 71 11.68 7.78 19.18
C GLY A 71 11.29 6.38 19.63
N GLU A 72 12.21 5.70 20.33
CA GLU A 72 12.03 4.32 20.77
C GLU A 72 11.08 4.15 21.97
N ASN A 73 10.62 5.26 22.58
CA ASN A 73 9.54 5.20 23.58
C ASN A 73 8.20 4.78 22.96
N ILE A 74 8.05 4.93 21.64
CA ILE A 74 6.91 4.41 20.89
C ILE A 74 7.07 2.87 20.78
N PRO A 75 6.05 2.08 21.18
CA PRO A 75 6.09 0.63 21.03
C PRO A 75 6.44 0.23 19.59
N ILE A 76 7.32 -0.76 19.40
CA ILE A 76 7.75 -1.17 18.05
C ILE A 76 6.57 -1.56 17.16
N GLY A 77 5.56 -2.24 17.73
CA GLY A 77 4.34 -2.58 17.00
C GLY A 77 3.57 -1.35 16.51
N ALA A 78 3.57 -0.24 17.27
CA ALA A 78 2.93 1.00 16.85
C ALA A 78 3.72 1.72 15.76
N ARG A 79 5.06 1.71 15.83
CA ARG A 79 5.92 2.24 14.76
C ARG A 79 5.71 1.50 13.44
N ILE A 80 5.60 0.18 13.48
CA ILE A 80 5.31 -0.66 12.30
C ILE A 80 3.89 -0.37 11.78
N LEU A 81 2.90 -0.36 12.68
CA LEU A 81 1.50 -0.15 12.32
C LEU A 81 1.25 1.23 11.71
N SER A 82 1.88 2.28 12.23
CA SER A 82 1.78 3.65 11.71
C SER A 82 2.21 3.73 10.25
N LEU A 83 3.40 3.20 9.93
CA LEU A 83 3.91 3.17 8.55
C LEU A 83 3.02 2.33 7.63
N ALA A 84 2.63 1.13 8.07
CA ALA A 84 1.80 0.23 7.26
C ALA A 84 0.41 0.84 6.97
N SER A 85 -0.21 1.44 7.98
CA SER A 85 -1.51 2.11 7.86
C SER A 85 -1.41 3.31 6.93
N ASP A 86 -0.37 4.14 7.07
CA ASP A 86 -0.18 5.29 6.19
C ASP A 86 0.06 4.87 4.73
N TYR A 87 0.83 3.81 4.49
CA TYR A 87 1.04 3.28 3.15
C TYR A 87 -0.26 2.76 2.53
N ASP A 88 -1.04 1.95 3.26
CA ASP A 88 -2.34 1.45 2.80
C ASP A 88 -3.32 2.60 2.51
N ASN A 89 -3.39 3.58 3.40
CA ASN A 89 -4.27 4.73 3.27
C ASN A 89 -3.90 5.67 2.10
N LEU A 90 -2.61 5.77 1.75
CA LEU A 90 -2.15 6.47 0.54
C LEU A 90 -2.55 5.73 -0.74
N GLN A 91 -2.52 4.39 -0.72
CA GLN A 91 -2.91 3.54 -1.85
C GLN A 91 -4.44 3.51 -2.06
N ASN A 92 -5.20 3.44 -0.97
CA ASN A 92 -6.66 3.30 -1.03
C ASN A 92 -7.40 4.65 -1.14
N GLY A 93 -6.72 5.79 -0.86
CA GLY A 93 -7.26 7.15 -0.98
C GLY A 93 -7.99 7.67 0.27
N SER A 94 -7.87 7.01 1.42
CA SER A 94 -8.49 7.44 2.68
C SER A 94 -7.70 8.56 3.38
N LEU A 95 -6.39 8.68 3.12
CA LEU A 95 -5.53 9.76 3.62
C LEU A 95 -5.59 11.03 2.75
N VAL A 96 -5.76 10.85 1.44
CA VAL A 96 -5.82 11.92 0.44
C VAL A 96 -6.83 11.52 -0.62
N GLN A 97 -7.71 12.44 -1.01
CA GLN A 97 -8.84 12.22 -1.95
C GLN A 97 -8.43 11.65 -3.33
N LYS A 98 -7.14 11.58 -3.64
CA LYS A 98 -6.59 11.02 -4.88
C LYS A 98 -5.65 9.88 -4.51
N ARG A 99 -5.92 8.68 -5.04
CA ARG A 99 -5.00 7.54 -4.92
C ARG A 99 -3.61 7.98 -5.37
N VAL A 100 -2.62 7.71 -4.54
CA VAL A 100 -1.22 8.00 -4.84
C VAL A 100 -0.63 6.79 -5.56
N HIS A 101 0.09 7.00 -6.67
CA HIS A 101 0.79 5.91 -7.34
C HIS A 101 1.75 5.21 -6.37
N ILE A 102 1.99 3.90 -6.57
CA ILE A 102 2.80 3.06 -5.67
C ILE A 102 4.16 3.71 -5.40
N GLU A 103 4.82 4.19 -6.45
CA GLU A 103 6.13 4.83 -6.39
C GLU A 103 6.10 6.12 -5.56
N ASP A 104 5.07 6.94 -5.74
CA ASP A 104 4.89 8.18 -4.99
C ASP A 104 4.60 7.91 -3.50
N ALA A 105 3.80 6.89 -3.20
CA ALA A 105 3.50 6.50 -1.82
C ALA A 105 4.77 5.98 -1.12
N GLN A 106 5.54 5.12 -1.80
CA GLN A 106 6.84 4.66 -1.30
C GLN A 106 7.80 5.83 -1.07
N ALA A 107 7.90 6.77 -2.01
CA ALA A 107 8.75 7.94 -1.88
C ALA A 107 8.35 8.82 -0.69
N LEU A 108 7.04 9.01 -0.45
CA LEU A 108 6.53 9.76 0.71
C LEU A 108 6.90 9.07 2.03
N ILE A 109 6.73 7.75 2.12
CA ILE A 109 7.13 6.98 3.30
C ILE A 109 8.63 7.12 3.55
N ILE A 110 9.45 6.93 2.51
CA ILE A 110 10.92 7.00 2.61
C ILE A 110 11.39 8.40 3.04
N ARG A 111 10.78 9.47 2.53
CA ARG A 111 11.09 10.85 2.93
C ARG A 111 10.73 11.16 4.39
N GLY A 112 9.80 10.39 4.98
CA GLY A 112 9.38 10.56 6.37
C GLY A 112 10.30 9.91 7.41
N ALA A 113 11.37 9.23 6.99
CA ALA A 113 12.34 8.57 7.86
C ALA A 113 13.01 9.54 8.85
N GLY A 114 13.23 9.08 10.08
CA GLY A 114 13.83 9.85 11.19
C GLY A 114 12.92 10.96 11.75
N ASN A 115 11.73 11.13 11.20
CA ASN A 115 10.82 12.22 11.54
C ASN A 115 9.40 11.72 11.81
N ARG A 116 8.67 11.32 10.76
CA ARG A 116 7.37 10.67 10.94
C ARG A 116 7.55 9.22 11.38
N TYR A 117 8.50 8.53 10.76
CA TYR A 117 8.74 7.10 10.94
C TYR A 117 10.13 6.83 11.52
N ASP A 118 10.25 5.69 12.20
CA ASP A 118 11.53 5.13 12.63
C ASP A 118 12.36 4.67 11.43
N ASP A 119 13.63 5.07 11.37
CA ASP A 119 14.59 4.67 10.33
C ASP A 119 14.71 3.15 10.19
N LYS A 120 14.66 2.41 11.31
CA LYS A 120 14.74 0.93 11.29
C LYS A 120 13.54 0.31 10.59
N VAL A 121 12.35 0.89 10.81
CA VAL A 121 11.11 0.41 10.20
C VAL A 121 11.07 0.79 8.71
N VAL A 122 11.50 2.00 8.35
CA VAL A 122 11.64 2.41 6.95
C VAL A 122 12.67 1.53 6.21
N ALA A 123 13.77 1.17 6.86
CA ALA A 123 14.76 0.26 6.29
C ALA A 123 14.17 -1.13 6.00
N ALA A 124 13.42 -1.70 6.93
CA ALA A 124 12.70 -2.97 6.72
C ALA A 124 11.65 -2.85 5.59
N PHE A 125 10.89 -1.74 5.54
CA PHE A 125 9.96 -1.47 4.46
C PHE A 125 10.65 -1.43 3.09
N LYS A 126 11.81 -0.74 2.98
CA LYS A 126 12.63 -0.71 1.77
C LYS A 126 13.06 -2.11 1.31
N GLN A 127 13.44 -2.97 2.23
CA GLN A 127 13.80 -4.36 1.91
C GLN A 127 12.60 -5.13 1.36
N ILE A 128 11.41 -4.96 1.95
CA ILE A 128 10.19 -5.63 1.47
C ILE A 128 9.82 -5.17 0.07
N ILE A 129 9.81 -3.86 -0.21
CA ILE A 129 9.46 -3.36 -1.55
C ILE A 129 10.53 -3.68 -2.60
N SER A 130 11.81 -3.75 -2.21
CA SER A 130 12.88 -4.21 -3.11
C SER A 130 12.74 -5.69 -3.41
N ASN A 131 12.42 -6.51 -2.41
CA ASN A 131 12.18 -7.94 -2.61
C ASN A 131 10.88 -8.20 -3.40
N GLN A 132 9.86 -7.36 -3.25
CA GLN A 132 8.67 -7.40 -4.11
C GLN A 132 9.03 -7.04 -5.56
N ALA A 133 9.92 -6.08 -5.80
CA ALA A 133 10.44 -5.82 -7.14
C ALA A 133 11.31 -6.98 -7.68
N GLU A 134 11.88 -7.83 -6.81
CA GLU A 134 12.62 -9.04 -7.21
C GLU A 134 11.72 -10.28 -7.38
N ASP A 135 10.60 -10.38 -6.66
CA ASP A 135 9.55 -11.40 -6.88
C ASP A 135 8.66 -11.06 -8.09
N ILE A 136 8.66 -9.78 -8.50
CA ILE A 136 8.15 -9.27 -9.77
C ILE A 136 9.37 -9.10 -10.72
N ASP A 137 10.15 -10.16 -10.99
CA ASP A 137 11.05 -10.19 -12.17
C ASP A 137 10.16 -10.30 -13.42
N ASP A 138 9.31 -9.31 -13.63
CA ASP A 138 8.47 -9.21 -14.80
C ASP A 138 9.29 -8.53 -15.88
N ARG A 139 9.56 -9.28 -16.93
CA ARG A 139 10.34 -8.76 -18.05
C ARG A 139 9.36 -8.16 -19.03
N GLU A 140 9.59 -6.90 -19.38
CA GLU A 140 8.95 -6.33 -20.56
C GLU A 140 9.58 -7.00 -21.79
N ILE A 141 8.76 -7.75 -22.52
CA ILE A 141 9.17 -8.51 -23.69
C ILE A 141 8.36 -8.01 -24.88
N THR A 142 9.03 -7.76 -26.00
CA THR A 142 8.34 -7.41 -27.24
C THR A 142 7.65 -8.64 -27.83
N THR A 143 6.58 -8.46 -28.61
CA THR A 143 5.87 -9.58 -29.27
C THR A 143 6.82 -10.54 -30.01
N ALA A 144 7.87 -10.01 -30.65
CA ALA A 144 8.91 -10.77 -31.34
C ALA A 144 9.71 -11.76 -30.48
N HIS A 145 9.71 -11.60 -29.16
CA HIS A 145 10.44 -12.44 -28.21
C HIS A 145 9.53 -13.28 -27.31
N LEU A 146 8.20 -13.25 -27.54
CA LEU A 146 7.27 -14.10 -26.80
C LEU A 146 7.46 -15.56 -27.22
N GLN A 147 7.31 -16.46 -26.24
CA GLN A 147 7.37 -17.90 -26.46
C GLN A 147 6.17 -18.59 -25.82
N PRO A 148 5.65 -19.67 -26.41
CA PRO A 148 4.63 -20.49 -25.78
C PRO A 148 5.07 -20.95 -24.38
N GLY A 149 4.15 -20.87 -23.41
CA GLY A 149 4.40 -21.22 -22.02
C GLY A 149 4.88 -20.05 -21.14
N MET A 150 5.12 -18.86 -21.69
CA MET A 150 5.26 -17.64 -20.89
C MET A 150 3.93 -17.28 -20.24
N ILE A 151 3.97 -16.73 -19.02
CA ILE A 151 2.79 -16.31 -18.25
C ILE A 151 2.78 -14.79 -18.17
N LEU A 152 1.68 -14.17 -18.58
CA LEU A 152 1.49 -12.73 -18.43
C LEU A 152 1.45 -12.35 -16.95
N SER A 153 2.20 -11.32 -16.59
CA SER A 153 2.24 -10.84 -15.22
C SER A 153 1.37 -9.59 -14.99
N ALA A 154 0.85 -9.02 -16.08
CA ALA A 154 -0.06 -7.90 -16.07
C ALA A 154 -1.05 -8.01 -17.25
N ASP A 155 -2.20 -7.34 -17.11
CA ASP A 155 -3.18 -7.21 -18.18
C ASP A 155 -2.54 -6.55 -19.42
N VAL A 156 -2.77 -7.14 -20.60
CA VAL A 156 -2.41 -6.54 -21.88
C VAL A 156 -3.61 -5.75 -22.39
N ILE A 157 -3.43 -4.44 -22.52
CA ILE A 157 -4.49 -3.50 -22.89
C ILE A 157 -4.09 -2.78 -24.20
N SER A 158 -5.06 -2.56 -25.10
CA SER A 158 -4.85 -1.79 -26.33
C SER A 158 -4.66 -0.29 -26.03
N LYS A 159 -4.22 0.49 -27.03
CA LYS A 159 -4.09 1.96 -26.90
C LYS A 159 -5.43 2.64 -26.63
N GLU A 160 -6.54 2.03 -27.04
CA GLU A 160 -7.91 2.48 -26.87
C GLU A 160 -8.51 2.03 -25.52
N GLY A 161 -7.73 1.39 -24.66
CA GLY A 161 -8.17 0.94 -23.32
C GLY A 161 -8.94 -0.38 -23.31
N MET A 162 -8.95 -1.13 -24.41
CA MET A 162 -9.59 -2.45 -24.47
C MET A 162 -8.67 -3.52 -23.88
N LEU A 163 -9.18 -4.31 -22.92
CA LEU A 163 -8.47 -5.47 -22.40
C LEU A 163 -8.36 -6.54 -23.49
N LEU A 164 -7.12 -6.89 -23.88
CA LEU A 164 -6.84 -7.92 -24.87
C LEU A 164 -6.62 -9.28 -24.20
N LEU A 165 -5.83 -9.31 -23.12
CA LEU A 165 -5.56 -10.51 -22.33
C LEU A 165 -5.42 -10.13 -20.84
N PRO A 166 -5.96 -10.95 -19.92
CA PRO A 166 -5.76 -10.73 -18.49
C PRO A 166 -4.36 -11.18 -18.02
N ALA A 167 -3.94 -10.70 -16.85
CA ALA A 167 -2.82 -11.25 -16.10
C ALA A 167 -3.03 -12.75 -15.79
N ASP A 168 -1.93 -13.45 -15.47
CA ASP A 168 -1.86 -14.90 -15.25
C ASP A 168 -2.20 -15.78 -16.47
N TYR A 169 -2.38 -15.16 -17.65
CA TYR A 169 -2.67 -15.89 -18.88
C TYR A 169 -1.40 -16.58 -19.42
N VAL A 170 -1.48 -17.89 -19.64
CA VAL A 170 -0.41 -18.69 -20.26
C VAL A 170 -0.49 -18.53 -21.78
N LEU A 171 0.55 -17.96 -22.38
CA LEU A 171 0.61 -17.72 -23.81
C LEU A 171 0.80 -19.04 -24.59
N ASP A 172 -0.04 -19.26 -25.60
CA ASP A 172 0.16 -20.28 -26.63
C ASP A 172 0.58 -19.64 -27.96
N GLN A 173 0.95 -20.46 -28.94
CA GLN A 173 1.41 -19.95 -30.24
C GLN A 173 0.33 -19.13 -30.97
N HIS A 174 -0.93 -19.54 -30.88
CA HIS A 174 -2.05 -18.87 -31.58
C HIS A 174 -2.31 -17.47 -31.04
N ILE A 175 -2.20 -17.29 -29.73
CA ILE A 175 -2.34 -16.00 -29.06
C ILE A 175 -1.14 -15.09 -29.38
N ILE A 176 0.09 -15.63 -29.38
CA ILE A 176 1.28 -14.87 -29.76
C ILE A 176 1.18 -14.34 -31.18
N ASP A 177 0.72 -15.18 -32.12
CA ASP A 177 0.52 -14.78 -33.51
C ASP A 177 -0.51 -13.65 -33.64
N LYS A 178 -1.61 -13.71 -32.87
CA LYS A 178 -2.61 -12.64 -32.81
C LYS A 178 -2.07 -11.33 -32.24
N LEU A 179 -1.31 -11.38 -31.15
CA LEU A 179 -0.69 -10.19 -30.54
C LEU A 179 0.30 -9.53 -31.51
N THR A 180 1.09 -10.35 -32.21
CA THR A 180 2.05 -9.88 -33.23
C THR A 180 1.32 -9.25 -34.42
N LEU A 181 0.24 -9.87 -34.89
CA LEU A 181 -0.62 -9.34 -35.94
C LEU A 181 -1.39 -8.09 -35.48
N PHE A 182 -1.61 -7.88 -34.19
CA PHE A 182 -2.23 -6.66 -33.67
C PHE A 182 -1.24 -5.48 -33.71
N GLU A 183 0.05 -5.74 -33.46
CA GLU A 183 1.12 -4.74 -33.50
C GLU A 183 1.43 -4.23 -34.92
N HIS A 184 1.51 -5.15 -35.91
CA HIS A 184 2.02 -4.87 -37.26
C HIS A 184 1.18 -3.88 -38.12
N PRO A 185 -0.16 -3.96 -38.16
CA PRO A 185 -0.98 -3.08 -39.00
C PRO A 185 -1.28 -1.72 -38.36
N ALA A 186 -1.22 -1.61 -37.02
CA ALA A 186 -1.70 -0.45 -36.27
C ALA A 186 -0.60 0.50 -35.77
N GLY A 187 0.69 0.15 -35.92
CA GLY A 187 1.80 0.92 -35.33
C GLY A 187 1.71 1.02 -33.80
N ALA A 188 0.99 0.10 -33.17
CA ALA A 188 0.65 0.12 -31.76
C ALA A 188 1.53 -0.85 -31.00
N LYS A 189 2.68 -0.36 -30.49
CA LYS A 189 3.52 -1.13 -29.57
C LYS A 189 2.70 -1.54 -28.34
N LEU A 190 2.56 -2.85 -28.13
CA LEU A 190 1.95 -3.41 -26.94
C LEU A 190 3.03 -3.53 -25.86
N VAL A 191 2.72 -3.11 -24.65
CA VAL A 191 3.58 -3.35 -23.49
C VAL A 191 3.18 -4.71 -22.92
N ILE A 192 4.04 -5.71 -23.08
CA ILE A 192 3.78 -7.07 -22.62
C ILE A 192 4.78 -7.40 -21.53
N ARG A 193 4.26 -7.78 -20.36
CA ARG A 193 5.05 -8.18 -19.20
C ARG A 193 4.78 -9.65 -18.89
N VAL A 194 5.85 -10.41 -18.71
CA VAL A 194 5.77 -11.83 -18.37
C VAL A 194 6.58 -12.14 -17.13
N HIS A 195 6.11 -13.09 -16.32
CA HIS A 195 6.87 -13.58 -15.18
C HIS A 195 8.19 -14.21 -15.63
N SER A 196 9.31 -13.81 -15.02
CA SER A 196 10.60 -14.45 -15.23
C SER A 196 10.57 -15.85 -14.63
N ASN A 197 10.82 -16.83 -15.48
CA ASN A 197 10.77 -18.22 -15.12
C ASN A 197 11.99 -18.57 -14.24
N ARG A 198 11.87 -18.52 -12.91
CA ARG A 198 12.86 -19.15 -12.03
C ARG A 198 12.68 -20.67 -12.13
N ARG A 199 13.51 -21.32 -12.95
CA ARG A 199 13.82 -22.75 -12.75
C ARG A 199 14.35 -22.90 -11.32
N LYS A 200 13.65 -23.73 -10.54
CA LYS A 200 14.16 -24.29 -9.29
C LYS A 200 15.52 -24.95 -9.49
#